data_AF-A0A2V8KLQ9-F1
#
_entry.id   AF-A0A2V8KLQ9-F1
#
_cell.length_a   1.000
_cell.length_b   1.000
_cell.length_c   1.000
_cell.angle_alpha   90.00
_cell.angle_beta   90.00
_cell.angle_gamma   90.00
#
_symmetry.space_group_name_H-M   'P 1'
#
loop_
_entity.id
_entity.type
_entity.pdbx_description
1 polymer ?
#
loop_
_entity_poly.entity_id
_entity_poly.type
_entity_poly.pdbx_seq_one_letter_code
_entity_poly.pdbx_strand_id
1 'polypeptide(L)'
;MLFNIRNGSITADSSGKIYFAEREWQNCFVHGAVLETGESYVAKFRVDVPSAARFIPDPRPGNADARVVTITPGSSIPAKLVELYVRRGRVGQFEVHTIPGANAVRYLETKLARGNG
;
A
#
# COMPACT_ATOMS: atom_id res chain seq x y z
N MET A 1 -1.92 1.07 6.29
CA MET A 1 -0.74 0.31 5.82
C MET A 1 -0.35 -0.82 6.75
N LEU A 2 0.13 -0.57 7.98
CA LEU A 2 0.60 -1.64 8.90
C LEU A 2 -0.46 -2.72 9.17
N PHE A 3 -1.74 -2.33 9.29
CA PHE A 3 -2.87 -3.26 9.38
C PHE A 3 -2.89 -4.27 8.22
N ASN A 4 -2.84 -3.80 6.97
CA ASN A 4 -2.83 -4.67 5.78
C ASN A 4 -1.57 -5.55 5.72
N ILE A 5 -0.41 -5.03 6.15
CA ILE A 5 0.83 -5.83 6.22
C ILE A 5 0.67 -6.98 7.22
N ARG A 6 0.16 -6.70 8.43
CA ARG A 6 -0.03 -7.71 9.49
C ARG A 6 -1.07 -8.76 9.12
N ASN A 7 -2.13 -8.35 8.45
CA ASN A 7 -3.20 -9.26 8.04
C ASN A 7 -2.85 -10.09 6.79
N GLY A 8 -1.76 -9.77 6.09
CA GLY A 8 -1.41 -10.45 4.83
C GLY A 8 -2.48 -10.28 3.75
N SER A 9 -3.17 -9.13 3.76
CA SER A 9 -4.32 -8.89 2.89
C SER A 9 -4.53 -7.40 2.63
N ILE A 10 -5.07 -7.05 1.46
CA ILE A 10 -5.57 -5.69 1.18
C ILE A 10 -7.07 -5.65 1.43
N THR A 11 -7.47 -4.80 2.37
CA THR A 11 -8.88 -4.54 2.68
C THR A 11 -9.45 -3.53 1.69
N ALA A 12 -10.65 -3.80 1.19
CA ALA A 12 -11.38 -2.84 0.38
C ALA A 12 -11.80 -1.61 1.18
N ASP A 13 -12.00 -0.49 0.50
CA ASP A 13 -12.55 0.71 1.12
C ASP A 13 -14.04 0.52 1.53
N SER A 14 -14.64 1.58 2.08
CA SER A 14 -16.05 1.56 2.50
C SER A 14 -17.05 1.33 1.36
N SER A 15 -16.61 1.50 0.11
CA SER A 15 -17.39 1.21 -1.10
C SER A 15 -17.03 -0.13 -1.73
N GLY A 16 -16.17 -0.93 -1.10
CA GLY A 16 -15.75 -2.24 -1.62
C GLY A 16 -14.69 -2.16 -2.71
N LYS A 17 -14.01 -1.03 -2.90
CA LYS A 17 -13.02 -0.86 -3.96
C LYS A 17 -11.60 -1.13 -3.48
N ILE A 18 -10.83 -1.78 -4.33
CA ILE A 18 -9.37 -1.87 -4.25
C ILE A 18 -8.79 -1.31 -5.54
N TYR A 19 -7.88 -0.35 -5.41
CA TYR A 19 -7.30 0.40 -6.52
C TYR A 19 -6.00 -0.23 -7.03
N PHE A 20 -5.85 -0.22 -8.35
CA PHE A 20 -4.73 -0.77 -9.11
C PHE A 20 -4.29 0.22 -10.18
N ALA A 21 -3.02 0.13 -10.59
CA ALA A 21 -2.55 0.74 -11.83
C ALA A 21 -2.87 -0.19 -13.02
N GLU A 22 -3.32 0.36 -14.14
CA GLU A 22 -3.66 -0.42 -15.35
C GLU A 22 -2.56 -1.38 -15.78
N ARG A 23 -1.30 -0.94 -15.75
CA ARG A 23 -0.14 -1.73 -16.19
C ARG A 23 0.43 -2.63 -15.09
N GLU A 24 -0.15 -2.62 -13.89
CA GLU A 24 0.38 -3.36 -12.74
C GLU A 24 -0.74 -3.98 -11.88
N TRP A 25 -1.66 -4.69 -12.54
CA TRP A 25 -2.85 -5.29 -11.92
C TRP A 25 -2.56 -6.35 -10.84
N GLN A 26 -1.35 -6.91 -10.82
CA GLN A 26 -0.90 -7.82 -9.75
C GLN A 26 -0.38 -7.10 -8.52
N ASN A 27 -0.05 -5.81 -8.63
CA ASN A 27 0.50 -5.04 -7.53
C ASN A 27 -0.41 -3.91 -7.09
N CYS A 28 -0.66 -3.82 -5.80
CA CYS A 28 -1.35 -2.72 -5.17
C CYS A 28 -0.35 -1.90 -4.35
N PHE A 29 -0.37 -0.58 -4.52
CA PHE A 29 0.45 0.33 -3.73
C PHE A 29 -0.39 0.95 -2.63
N VAL A 30 0.01 0.71 -1.38
CA VAL A 30 -0.66 1.26 -0.20
C VAL A 30 0.22 2.34 0.40
N HIS A 31 -0.30 3.56 0.43
CA HIS A 31 0.38 4.70 1.01
C HIS A 31 0.14 4.77 2.52
N GLY A 32 1.12 5.29 3.24
CA GLY A 32 1.00 5.62 4.66
C GLY A 32 1.93 6.76 5.02
N ALA A 33 1.67 7.43 6.12
CA ALA A 33 2.56 8.42 6.69
C ALA A 33 2.59 8.26 8.22
N VAL A 34 3.72 8.59 8.82
CA VAL A 34 3.85 8.77 10.28
C VAL A 34 4.05 10.26 10.48
N LEU A 35 3.01 10.91 11.00
CA LEU A 35 2.93 12.38 11.09
C LEU A 35 4.01 12.93 12.04
N GLU A 36 4.29 12.18 13.10
CA GLU A 36 5.26 12.50 14.16
C GLU A 36 6.69 12.60 13.61
N THR A 37 7.05 11.75 12.64
CA THR A 37 8.39 11.70 12.07
C THR A 37 8.49 12.35 10.69
N GLY A 38 7.37 12.79 10.11
CA GLY A 38 7.28 13.28 8.73
C GLY A 38 7.65 12.25 7.65
N GLU A 39 7.79 10.96 8.01
CA GLU A 39 8.15 9.90 7.06
C GLU A 39 6.91 9.52 6.23
N SER A 40 7.10 9.41 4.92
CA SER A 40 6.08 8.92 3.99
C SER A 40 6.47 7.54 3.47
N TYR A 41 5.50 6.64 3.38
CA TYR A 41 5.71 5.24 3.04
C TYR A 41 4.83 4.83 1.88
N VAL A 42 5.37 3.95 1.04
CA VAL A 42 4.61 3.25 0.00
C VAL A 42 4.93 1.77 0.10
N ALA A 43 3.93 0.94 0.37
CA ALA A 43 4.07 -0.51 0.41
C ALA A 43 3.53 -1.11 -0.90
N LYS A 44 4.38 -1.87 -1.60
CA LYS A 44 4.01 -2.62 -2.81
C LYS A 44 3.60 -4.03 -2.40
N PHE A 45 2.34 -4.36 -2.63
CA PHE A 45 1.78 -5.68 -2.36
C PHE A 45 1.50 -6.42 -3.66
N ARG A 46 1.92 -7.67 -3.76
CA ARG A 46 1.41 -8.61 -4.75
C ARG A 46 0.09 -9.18 -4.24
N VAL A 47 -0.98 -8.99 -4.98
CA VAL A 47 -2.33 -9.45 -4.61
C VAL A 47 -2.71 -10.71 -5.38
N ASP A 48 -3.42 -11.61 -4.72
CA ASP A 48 -3.98 -12.81 -5.35
C ASP A 48 -5.42 -12.50 -5.80
N VAL A 49 -5.55 -11.70 -6.87
CA VAL A 49 -6.85 -11.32 -7.42
C VAL A 49 -7.51 -12.54 -8.08
N PRO A 50 -8.78 -12.86 -7.74
CA PRO A 50 -9.50 -13.95 -8.39
C PRO A 50 -9.55 -13.78 -9.91
N SER A 51 -9.41 -14.86 -10.66
CA SER A 51 -9.40 -14.83 -12.14
C SER A 51 -10.71 -14.30 -12.75
N ALA A 52 -11.82 -14.42 -12.04
CA ALA A 52 -13.12 -13.89 -12.45
C ALA A 52 -13.32 -12.40 -12.12
N ALA A 53 -12.39 -11.79 -11.38
CA ALA A 53 -12.49 -10.38 -11.02
C ALA A 53 -12.36 -9.50 -12.26
N ARG A 54 -13.21 -8.48 -12.33
CA ARG A 54 -13.19 -7.49 -13.41
C ARG A 54 -12.55 -6.21 -12.90
N PHE A 55 -11.59 -5.69 -13.66
CA PHE A 55 -10.98 -4.39 -13.43
C PHE A 55 -11.77 -3.33 -14.20
N ILE A 56 -12.27 -2.32 -13.49
CA ILE A 56 -13.09 -1.25 -14.07
C ILE A 56 -12.26 0.04 -14.06
N PRO A 57 -12.23 0.83 -15.16
CA PRO A 57 -11.67 2.18 -15.14
C PRO A 57 -12.31 3.07 -14.08
N ASP A 58 -11.50 3.66 -13.20
CA ASP A 58 -11.92 4.66 -12.21
C ASP A 58 -10.82 5.74 -12.10
N PRO A 59 -10.63 6.59 -13.13
CA PRO A 59 -9.57 7.60 -13.16
C PRO A 59 -9.60 8.53 -11.95
N ARG A 60 -8.43 8.85 -11.38
CA ARG A 60 -8.31 9.75 -10.22
C ARG A 60 -7.39 10.92 -10.53
N PRO A 61 -7.54 12.07 -9.84
CA PRO A 61 -6.56 13.15 -9.90
C PRO A 61 -5.16 12.61 -9.57
N GLY A 62 -4.22 12.77 -10.50
CA GLY A 62 -2.85 12.24 -10.36
C GLY A 62 -2.66 10.77 -10.78
N ASN A 63 -3.71 10.04 -11.17
CA ASN A 63 -3.63 8.68 -11.72
C ASN A 63 -4.79 8.42 -12.69
N ALA A 64 -4.62 8.82 -13.96
CA ALA A 64 -5.63 8.65 -15.00
C ALA A 64 -5.87 7.17 -15.36
N ASP A 65 -4.86 6.33 -15.18
CA ASP A 65 -4.88 4.90 -15.53
C ASP A 65 -5.34 4.03 -14.35
N ALA A 66 -5.94 4.63 -13.33
CA ALA A 66 -6.47 3.90 -12.19
C ALA A 66 -7.57 2.91 -12.64
N ARG A 67 -7.46 1.69 -12.11
CA ARG A 67 -8.45 0.62 -12.25
C ARG A 67 -8.88 0.17 -10.87
N VAL A 68 -10.12 -0.30 -10.74
CA VAL A 68 -10.64 -0.85 -9.48
C VAL A 68 -11.14 -2.27 -9.65
N VAL A 69 -10.89 -3.08 -8.63
CA VAL A 69 -11.64 -4.31 -8.38
C VAL A 69 -12.66 -4.00 -7.30
N THR A 70 -13.92 -4.34 -7.54
CA THR A 70 -14.98 -4.22 -6.53
C THR A 70 -15.23 -5.58 -5.90
N ILE A 71 -15.16 -5.63 -4.58
CA ILE A 71 -15.53 -6.77 -3.74
C ILE A 71 -16.52 -6.32 -2.67
N THR A 72 -16.98 -7.23 -1.81
CA THR A 72 -17.83 -6.88 -0.68
C THR A 72 -17.13 -5.84 0.22
N PRO A 73 -17.79 -4.72 0.59
CA PRO A 73 -17.22 -3.73 1.49
C PRO A 73 -16.67 -4.35 2.79
N GLY A 74 -15.49 -3.89 3.21
CA GLY A 74 -14.79 -4.41 4.39
C GLY A 74 -14.18 -5.82 4.22
N SER A 75 -14.40 -6.49 3.09
CA SER A 75 -13.69 -7.74 2.77
C SER A 75 -12.25 -7.45 2.30
N SER A 76 -11.44 -8.50 2.24
CA SER A 76 -10.03 -8.39 1.90
C SER A 76 -9.58 -9.42 0.87
N ILE A 77 -8.62 -9.05 0.02
CA ILE A 77 -7.95 -9.97 -0.91
C ILE A 77 -6.59 -10.36 -0.30
N PRO A 78 -6.22 -11.66 -0.30
CA PRO A 78 -4.89 -12.09 0.12
C PRO A 78 -3.79 -11.34 -0.63
N ALA A 79 -2.78 -10.93 0.11
CA ALA A 79 -1.73 -10.08 -0.43
C ALA A 79 -0.40 -10.32 0.27
N LYS A 80 0.67 -10.40 -0.53
CA LYS A 80 2.03 -10.50 -0.04
C LYS A 80 2.77 -9.19 -0.22
N LEU A 81 3.32 -8.66 0.87
CA LEU A 81 4.21 -7.51 0.79
C LEU A 81 5.48 -7.87 0.02
N VAL A 82 5.78 -7.12 -1.03
CA VAL A 82 6.97 -7.29 -1.87
C VAL A 82 8.07 -6.34 -1.42
N GLU A 83 7.75 -5.05 -1.34
CA GLU A 83 8.69 -3.97 -1.02
C GLU A 83 8.00 -2.88 -0.21
N LEU A 84 8.77 -2.21 0.65
CA LEU A 84 8.39 -0.99 1.34
C LEU A 84 9.35 0.12 0.92
N TYR A 85 8.84 1.16 0.29
CA TYR A 85 9.58 2.37 -0.03
C TYR A 85 9.37 3.40 1.08
N VAL A 86 10.45 3.95 1.59
CA VAL A 86 10.46 4.97 2.65
C VAL A 86 11.06 6.24 2.09
N ARG A 87 10.27 7.30 2.02
CA ARG A 87 10.77 8.64 1.67
C ARG A 87 11.14 9.39 2.95
N ARG A 88 12.39 9.85 3.02
CA ARG A 88 12.93 10.66 4.12
C ARG A 88 13.64 11.90 3.60
N GLY A 89 13.84 12.88 4.45
CA GLY A 89 14.55 14.11 4.12
C GLY A 89 13.69 15.36 4.19
N ARG A 90 14.15 16.44 3.56
CA ARG A 90 13.51 17.76 3.57
C ARG A 90 13.10 18.18 2.17
N VAL A 91 12.22 19.16 2.06
CA VAL A 91 11.81 19.73 0.76
C VAL A 91 13.06 20.13 -0.04
N GLY A 92 13.20 19.57 -1.25
CA GLY A 92 14.36 19.78 -2.13
C GLY A 92 15.51 18.78 -1.97
N GLN A 93 15.52 17.95 -0.92
CA GLN A 93 16.50 16.89 -0.67
C GLN A 93 15.82 15.68 -0.01
N PHE A 94 15.22 14.83 -0.83
CA PHE A 94 14.59 13.58 -0.40
C PHE A 94 15.39 12.37 -0.86
N GLU A 95 15.48 11.38 0.01
CA GLU A 95 15.99 10.04 -0.31
C GLU A 95 14.86 9.03 -0.21
N VAL A 96 14.86 8.07 -1.13
CA VAL A 96 13.95 6.92 -1.09
C VAL A 96 14.77 5.69 -0.76
N HIS A 97 14.43 5.04 0.36
CA HIS A 97 15.00 3.76 0.74
C HIS A 97 14.03 2.63 0.46
N THR A 98 14.49 1.58 -0.19
CA THR A 98 13.71 0.36 -0.43
C THR A 98 14.06 -0.68 0.63
N ILE A 99 13.02 -1.22 1.27
CA ILE A 99 13.12 -2.27 2.28
C ILE A 99 12.44 -3.52 1.71
N PRO A 100 13.12 -4.67 1.65
CA PRO A 100 12.49 -5.92 1.25
C PRO A 100 11.29 -6.25 2.15
N GLY A 101 10.21 -6.79 1.57
CA GLY A 101 8.96 -7.04 2.29
C GLY A 101 9.13 -7.89 3.56
N ALA A 102 10.05 -8.85 3.54
CA ALA A 102 10.40 -9.69 4.70
C ALA A 102 10.89 -8.89 5.92
N ASN A 103 11.48 -7.71 5.70
CA ASN A 103 12.04 -6.85 6.74
C ASN A 103 11.12 -5.69 7.12
N ALA A 104 10.04 -5.46 6.37
CA ALA A 104 9.23 -4.26 6.48
C ALA A 104 8.41 -4.19 7.78
N VAL A 105 7.87 -5.32 8.27
CA VAL A 105 7.12 -5.36 9.55
C VAL A 105 7.99 -4.88 10.70
N ARG A 106 9.15 -5.55 10.88
CA ARG A 106 10.11 -5.20 11.93
C ARG A 106 10.54 -3.75 11.84
N TYR A 107 10.78 -3.26 10.62
CA TYR A 107 11.16 -1.87 10.39
C TYR A 107 10.07 -0.89 10.86
N LEU A 108 8.82 -1.10 10.45
CA LEU A 108 7.70 -0.21 10.81
C LEU A 108 7.40 -0.24 12.32
N GLU A 109 7.47 -1.43 12.94
CA GLU A 109 7.26 -1.58 14.38
C GLU A 109 8.34 -0.85 15.20
N THR A 110 9.61 -0.96 14.77
CA THR A 110 10.72 -0.23 15.40
C THR A 110 10.51 1.29 15.31
N LYS A 111 9.93 1.78 14.20
CA LYS A 111 9.65 3.21 14.01
C LYS A 111 8.51 3.71 14.88
N LEU A 112 7.40 2.97 14.96
CA LEU A 112 6.29 3.31 15.84
C LEU A 112 6.69 3.32 17.32
N ALA A 113 7.51 2.36 17.75
CA ALA A 113 8.01 2.31 19.13
C ALA A 113 8.89 3.52 19.49
N ARG A 114 9.60 4.12 18.52
CA ARG A 114 10.45 5.30 18.73
C ARG A 114 9.71 6.63 18.63
N GLY A 115 8.56 6.68 17.95
CA GLY A 115 7.72 7.88 17.85
C GLY A 115 6.81 8.11 19.06
N ASN A 116 6.59 7.07 19.88
CA ASN A 116 5.79 7.13 21.10
C ASN A 116 6.64 7.35 22.38
N GLY A 117 7.89 7.78 22.23
CA GLY A 117 8.84 8.03 23.33
C GLY A 117 9.24 9.49 23.44
#